data_AF-A0A535JLT3-F1
#
_entry.id   AF-A0A535JLT3-F1
#
_cell.length_a   1.000
_cell.length_b   1.000
_cell.length_c   1.000
_cell.angle_alpha   90.00
_cell.angle_beta   90.00
_cell.angle_gamma   90.00
#
_symmetry.space_group_name_H-M   'P 1'
#
loop_
_entity.id
_entity.type
_entity.pdbx_description
1 polymer ?
#
loop_
_entity_poly.entity_id
_entity_poly.type
_entity_poly.pdbx_seq_one_letter_code
_entity_poly.pdbx_strand_id
1 'polypeptide(L)'
;MSGRRTLTILLATVATIVAVLALLLIPVSITLGRYANVLGELLVLIACVGYVTRVMRADRRRRREAEATLPPEQRPARRVPRRPITFQVRETVFAFLVWFVLVVAFNAIVVGLGPGPNVGIAIFAAFMLATLTITGRHMMFRITAEDDAPPER
;
A
#
# COMPACT_ATOMS: atom_id res chain seq x y z
N MET A 1 20.51 -14.98 8.09
CA MET A 1 20.08 -13.56 8.09
C MET A 1 20.43 -12.94 9.45
N SER A 2 21.10 -11.79 9.50
CA SER A 2 21.46 -11.13 10.77
C SER A 2 20.20 -10.67 11.54
N GLY A 3 20.13 -10.90 12.86
CA GLY A 3 18.98 -10.53 13.70
C GLY A 3 18.57 -9.06 13.62
N ARG A 4 19.53 -8.16 13.35
CA ARG A 4 19.25 -6.72 13.10
C ARG A 4 18.38 -6.50 11.86
N ARG A 5 18.55 -7.32 10.82
CA ARG A 5 17.77 -7.23 9.57
C ARG A 5 16.33 -7.68 9.82
N THR A 6 16.13 -8.78 10.55
CA THR A 6 14.80 -9.28 10.91
C THR A 6 14.03 -8.25 11.74
N LEU A 7 14.68 -7.65 12.74
CA LEU A 7 14.09 -6.60 13.57
C LEU A 7 13.69 -5.37 12.73
N THR A 8 14.53 -4.95 11.78
CA THR A 8 14.23 -3.81 10.91
C THR A 8 13.03 -4.10 10.00
N ILE A 9 12.92 -5.32 9.48
CA ILE A 9 11.78 -5.75 8.68
C ILE A 9 10.51 -5.73 9.54
N LEU A 10 10.56 -6.31 10.74
CA LEU A 10 9.42 -6.35 11.65
C LEU A 10 8.96 -4.95 12.04
N LEU A 11 9.88 -4.05 12.42
CA LEU A 11 9.57 -2.65 12.71
C LEU A 11 9.00 -1.91 11.51
N ALA A 12 9.52 -2.12 10.31
CA ALA A 12 8.99 -1.51 9.10
C ALA A 12 7.57 -2.03 8.78
N THR A 13 7.31 -3.31 8.99
CA THR A 13 5.97 -3.90 8.84
C THR A 13 4.99 -3.30 9.84
N VAL A 14 5.35 -3.25 11.13
CA VAL A 14 4.52 -2.65 12.18
C VAL A 14 4.27 -1.17 11.89
N ALA A 15 5.30 -0.41 11.52
CA ALA A 15 5.15 1.00 11.15
C ALA A 15 4.21 1.18 9.94
N THR A 16 4.24 0.26 8.97
CA THR A 16 3.32 0.29 7.82
C THR A 16 1.88 0.03 8.26
N ILE A 17 1.65 -0.96 9.13
CA ILE A 17 0.32 -1.25 9.68
C ILE A 17 -0.22 -0.03 10.45
N VAL A 18 0.60 0.56 11.31
CA VAL A 18 0.24 1.76 12.09
C VAL A 18 -0.03 2.95 11.18
N ALA A 19 0.75 3.14 10.11
CA ALA A 19 0.50 4.18 9.12
C ALA A 19 -0.86 4.00 8.42
N VAL A 20 -1.17 2.78 7.96
CA VAL A 20 -2.46 2.50 7.32
C VAL A 20 -3.60 2.72 8.30
N LEU A 21 -3.47 2.26 9.55
CA LEU A 21 -4.47 2.48 10.58
C LEU A 21 -4.69 3.97 10.85
N ALA A 22 -3.62 4.74 11.04
CA ALA A 22 -3.71 6.20 11.25
C ALA A 22 -4.37 6.91 10.07
N LEU A 23 -4.02 6.53 8.83
CA LEU A 23 -4.64 7.07 7.62
C LEU A 23 -6.16 6.82 7.58
N LEU A 24 -6.59 5.63 8.01
CA LEU A 24 -8.00 5.23 8.04
C LEU A 24 -8.80 5.87 9.19
N LEU A 25 -8.14 6.23 10.29
CA LEU A 25 -8.76 6.88 11.43
C LEU A 25 -9.01 8.38 11.20
N ILE A 26 -8.19 9.05 10.37
CA ILE A 26 -8.34 10.48 10.06
C ILE A 26 -9.78 10.84 9.61
N PRO A 27 -10.37 10.16 8.60
CA PRO A 27 -11.76 10.40 8.22
C PRO A 27 -12.73 10.23 9.39
N VAL A 28 -12.57 9.19 10.20
CA VAL A 28 -13.45 8.90 11.34
C VAL A 28 -13.35 10.01 12.38
N SER A 29 -12.14 10.42 12.75
CA SER A 29 -11.91 11.50 13.71
C SER A 29 -12.44 12.85 13.21
N ILE A 30 -12.36 13.14 11.91
CA ILE A 30 -13.00 14.32 11.30
C ILE A 30 -14.52 14.23 11.44
N THR A 31 -15.13 13.09 11.09
CA THR A 31 -16.60 12.93 11.17
C THR A 31 -17.16 13.03 12.58
N LEU A 32 -16.37 12.67 13.59
CA LEU A 32 -16.72 12.78 15.00
C LEU A 32 -16.39 14.16 15.60
N GLY A 33 -15.83 15.09 14.81
CA GLY A 33 -15.43 16.43 15.27
C GLY A 33 -14.23 16.44 16.21
N ARG A 34 -13.46 15.35 16.27
CA ARG A 34 -12.32 15.18 17.19
C ARG A 34 -11.01 15.65 16.56
N TYR A 35 -10.89 16.95 16.30
CA TYR A 35 -9.73 17.52 15.59
C TYR A 35 -8.38 17.32 16.29
N ALA A 36 -8.36 17.23 17.63
CA ALA A 36 -7.15 16.87 18.37
C ALA A 36 -6.62 15.47 18.00
N ASN A 37 -7.54 14.52 17.79
CA ASN A 37 -7.17 13.16 17.35
C ASN A 37 -6.63 13.16 15.92
N VAL A 38 -7.24 13.95 15.03
CA VAL A 38 -6.76 14.11 13.65
C VAL A 38 -5.30 14.59 13.61
N LEU A 39 -4.94 15.55 14.47
CA LEU A 39 -3.56 16.03 14.56
C LEU A 39 -2.62 14.92 15.04
N GLY A 40 -3.01 14.16 16.06
CA GLY A 40 -2.24 13.02 16.56
C GLY A 40 -2.05 11.92 15.50
N GLU A 41 -3.13 11.55 14.82
CA GLU A 41 -3.13 10.57 13.73
C GLU A 41 -2.23 11.01 12.57
N LEU A 42 -2.27 12.29 12.20
CA LEU A 42 -1.42 12.85 11.14
C LEU A 42 0.06 12.81 11.54
N LEU A 43 0.40 13.16 12.78
CA LEU A 43 1.77 13.10 13.27
C LEU A 43 2.30 11.65 13.28
N VAL A 44 1.48 10.70 13.74
CA VAL A 44 1.82 9.26 13.73
C VAL A 44 2.01 8.77 12.29
N LEU A 45 1.12 9.16 11.38
CA LEU A 45 1.21 8.83 9.95
C LEU A 45 2.53 9.34 9.35
N ILE A 46 2.85 10.63 9.56
CA ILE A 46 4.09 11.24 9.05
C ILE A 46 5.32 10.53 9.62
N ALA A 47 5.34 10.24 10.93
CA ALA A 47 6.44 9.53 11.57
C ALA A 47 6.64 8.12 10.98
N CYS A 48 5.56 7.37 10.80
CA CYS A 48 5.62 6.01 10.24
C CYS A 48 6.06 6.01 8.77
N VAL A 49 5.47 6.88 7.94
CA VAL A 49 5.84 7.02 6.52
C VAL A 49 7.30 7.48 6.39
N GLY A 50 7.73 8.43 7.23
CA GLY A 50 9.12 8.90 7.28
C GLY A 50 10.09 7.78 7.64
N TYR A 51 9.77 6.98 8.66
CA TYR A 51 10.56 5.82 9.05
C TYR A 51 10.68 4.78 7.93
N VAL A 52 9.56 4.35 7.35
CA VAL A 52 9.54 3.35 6.27
C VAL A 52 10.32 3.86 5.05
N THR A 53 10.10 5.13 4.66
CA THR A 53 10.83 5.74 3.53
C THR A 53 12.33 5.77 3.79
N ARG A 54 12.75 6.06 5.03
CA ARG A 54 14.16 6.04 5.43
C ARG A 54 14.75 4.64 5.36
N VAL A 55 14.04 3.62 5.86
CA VAL A 55 14.46 2.21 5.78
C VAL A 55 14.58 1.76 4.33
N MET A 56 13.61 2.09 3.47
CA MET A 56 13.65 1.76 2.05
C MET A 56 14.81 2.44 1.31
N ARG A 57 15.09 3.72 1.61
CA ARG A 57 16.24 4.44 1.04
C ARG A 57 17.57 3.81 1.47
N ALA A 58 17.68 3.41 2.74
CA ALA A 58 18.86 2.72 3.26
C ALA A 58 19.06 1.35 2.61
N ASP A 59 17.99 0.55 2.44
CA ASP A 59 18.06 -0.74 1.76
C ASP A 59 18.46 -0.58 0.28
N ARG A 60 17.86 0.38 -0.42
CA ARG A 60 18.23 0.70 -1.83
C ARG A 60 19.68 1.10 -1.96
N ARG A 61 20.20 1.91 -1.03
CA ARG A 61 21.61 2.34 -1.04
C ARG A 61 22.55 1.16 -0.84
N ARG A 62 22.28 0.30 0.15
CA ARG A 62 23.08 -0.91 0.42
C ARG A 62 23.08 -1.88 -0.76
N ARG A 63 21.95 -2.04 -1.44
CA ARG A 63 21.88 -2.87 -2.66
C ARG A 63 22.75 -2.32 -3.78
N ARG A 64 22.72 -1.01 -4.02
CA ARG A 64 23.57 -0.36 -5.04
C ARG A 64 25.06 -0.50 -4.73
N GLU A 65 25.43 -0.35 -3.46
CA GLU A 65 26.82 -0.51 -3.01
C GLU A 65 27.29 -1.97 -3.19
N ALA A 66 26.45 -2.95 -2.84
CA ALA A 66 26.74 -4.38 -3.06
C ALA A 66 26.81 -4.76 -4.55
N GLU A 67 25.96 -4.16 -5.40
CA GLU A 67 26.00 -4.36 -6.85
C GLU A 67 27.24 -3.75 -7.50
N ALA A 68 27.74 -2.62 -6.98
CA ALA A 68 28.96 -1.97 -7.47
C ALA A 68 30.23 -2.80 -7.21
N THR A 69 30.26 -3.54 -6.10
CA THR A 69 31.37 -4.42 -5.72
C THR A 69 31.46 -5.73 -6.51
N LEU A 70 30.45 -6.08 -7.31
CA LEU A 70 30.49 -7.30 -8.13
C LEU A 70 31.33 -7.10 -9.41
N PRO A 71 32.13 -8.12 -9.83
CA PRO A 71 32.80 -8.13 -11.12
C PRO A 71 31.80 -7.89 -12.27
N PRO A 72 32.17 -7.16 -13.34
CA PRO A 72 31.24 -6.75 -14.40
C PRO A 72 30.48 -7.92 -15.05
N GLU A 73 31.04 -9.12 -15.07
CA GLU A 73 30.43 -10.35 -15.60
C GLU A 73 29.40 -10.99 -14.66
N GLN A 74 29.50 -10.74 -13.35
CA GLN A 74 28.57 -11.24 -12.32
C GLN A 74 27.53 -10.19 -11.91
N ARG A 75 27.62 -8.97 -12.47
CA ARG A 75 26.57 -7.97 -12.26
C ARG A 75 25.28 -8.50 -12.85
N PRO A 76 24.16 -8.51 -12.11
CA PRO A 76 22.89 -8.92 -12.66
C PRO A 76 22.62 -8.11 -13.92
N ALA A 77 22.28 -8.78 -15.03
CA ALA A 77 21.93 -8.12 -16.28
C ALA A 77 20.97 -6.97 -15.95
N ARG A 78 21.31 -5.75 -16.39
CA ARG A 78 20.52 -4.54 -16.14
C ARG A 78 19.09 -4.90 -16.51
N ARG A 79 18.22 -5.10 -15.51
CA ARG A 79 16.82 -5.48 -15.73
C ARG A 79 16.17 -4.32 -16.46
N VAL A 80 16.24 -4.32 -17.79
CA VAL A 80 15.42 -3.45 -18.63
C VAL A 80 14.01 -3.89 -18.31
N PRO A 81 13.19 -3.05 -17.66
CA PRO A 81 11.82 -3.44 -17.37
C PRO A 81 11.16 -3.75 -18.71
N ARG A 82 10.77 -5.01 -18.98
CA ARG A 82 10.13 -5.40 -20.25
C ARG A 82 8.89 -4.56 -20.56
N ARG A 83 8.27 -4.02 -19.51
CA ARG A 83 7.49 -2.78 -19.46
C ARG A 83 7.77 -2.15 -18.10
N PRO A 84 7.69 -0.82 -17.93
CA PRO A 84 7.61 -0.26 -16.60
C PRO A 84 6.39 -0.92 -15.95
N ILE A 85 6.62 -1.74 -14.92
CA ILE A 85 5.59 -2.02 -13.92
C ILE A 85 5.41 -0.68 -13.23
N THR A 86 4.69 0.23 -13.88
CA THR A 86 4.23 1.45 -13.24
C THR A 86 3.43 0.94 -12.08
N PHE A 87 3.96 1.15 -10.88
CA PHE A 87 3.21 0.97 -9.65
C PHE A 87 1.81 1.50 -9.94
N GLN A 88 0.81 0.64 -9.80
CA GLN A 88 -0.55 0.82 -10.31
C GLN A 88 -1.29 1.98 -9.63
N VAL A 89 -0.61 3.00 -9.11
CA VAL A 89 -1.19 4.16 -8.40
C VAL A 89 -2.40 4.71 -9.15
N ARG A 90 -2.34 4.82 -10.48
CA ARG A 90 -3.51 5.23 -11.29
C ARG A 90 -4.68 4.25 -11.19
N GLU A 91 -4.42 2.96 -11.36
CA GLU A 91 -5.44 1.91 -11.21
C GLU A 91 -5.93 1.77 -9.76
N THR A 92 -5.06 1.95 -8.76
CA THR A 92 -5.39 1.92 -7.34
C THR A 92 -6.29 3.08 -6.95
N VAL A 93 -5.93 4.29 -7.38
CA VAL A 93 -6.74 5.50 -7.17
C VAL A 93 -8.06 5.35 -7.91
N PHE A 94 -8.06 4.82 -9.13
CA PHE A 94 -9.29 4.58 -9.88
C PHE A 94 -10.22 3.57 -9.17
N ALA A 95 -9.69 2.41 -8.77
CA ALA A 95 -10.45 1.41 -8.02
C ALA A 95 -11.00 1.97 -6.69
N PHE A 96 -10.18 2.75 -5.97
CA PHE A 96 -10.61 3.45 -4.77
C PHE A 96 -11.76 4.41 -5.05
N LEU A 97 -11.66 5.25 -6.09
CA LEU A 97 -12.71 6.21 -6.44
C LEU A 97 -14.02 5.52 -6.81
N VAL A 98 -13.95 4.43 -7.60
CA VAL A 98 -15.13 3.64 -7.97
C VAL A 98 -15.80 3.08 -6.72
N TRP A 99 -15.05 2.42 -5.84
CA TRP A 99 -15.61 1.89 -4.60
C TRP A 99 -16.12 2.97 -3.65
N PHE A 100 -15.45 4.13 -3.59
CA PHE A 100 -15.88 5.26 -2.79
C PHE A 100 -17.25 5.77 -3.25
N VAL A 101 -17.42 6.01 -4.55
CA VAL A 101 -18.71 6.46 -5.12
C VAL A 101 -19.81 5.42 -4.86
N LEU A 102 -19.50 4.14 -5.08
CA LEU A 102 -20.47 3.06 -4.86
C LEU A 102 -20.90 2.96 -3.38
N VAL A 103 -19.95 3.03 -2.45
CA VAL A 103 -20.27 2.95 -1.01
C VAL A 103 -21.02 4.20 -0.55
N VAL A 104 -20.61 5.41 -0.98
CA VAL A 104 -21.33 6.65 -0.66
C VAL A 104 -22.78 6.57 -1.14
N ALA A 105 -22.99 6.14 -2.39
CA ALA A 105 -24.33 6.00 -2.97
C ALA A 105 -25.15 4.94 -2.23
N PHE A 106 -24.56 3.77 -1.95
CA PHE A 106 -25.23 2.70 -1.20
C PHE A 106 -25.63 3.16 0.21
N ASN A 107 -24.73 3.78 0.95
CA ASN A 107 -25.00 4.27 2.30
C ASN A 107 -26.05 5.37 2.32
N ALA A 108 -26.08 6.25 1.31
CA ALA A 108 -27.06 7.31 1.21
C ALA A 108 -28.46 6.79 0.83
N ILE A 109 -28.53 5.89 -0.15
CA ILE A 109 -29.80 5.44 -0.76
C ILE A 109 -30.40 4.26 -0.02
N VAL A 110 -29.58 3.30 0.41
CA VAL A 110 -30.04 2.03 1.02
C VAL A 110 -30.01 2.10 2.53
N VAL A 111 -28.91 2.60 3.11
CA VAL A 111 -28.72 2.62 4.57
C VAL A 111 -29.33 3.87 5.21
N GLY A 112 -29.54 4.94 4.45
CA GLY A 112 -30.08 6.21 4.95
C GLY A 112 -29.12 6.97 5.87
N LEU A 113 -27.81 6.77 5.72
CA LEU A 113 -26.80 7.43 6.54
C LEU A 113 -26.66 8.91 6.17
N GLY A 114 -26.61 9.76 7.21
CA GLY A 114 -26.30 11.19 7.05
C GLY A 114 -24.91 11.43 6.45
N PRO A 115 -24.67 12.62 5.86
CA PRO A 115 -23.48 12.90 5.05
C PRO A 115 -22.16 12.75 5.82
N GLY A 116 -22.11 13.13 7.10
CA GLY A 116 -20.90 12.99 7.92
C GLY A 116 -20.48 11.53 8.11
N PRO A 117 -21.27 10.68 8.79
CA PRO A 117 -20.96 9.27 8.97
C PRO A 117 -20.70 8.52 7.66
N ASN A 118 -21.43 8.87 6.60
CA ASN A 118 -21.28 8.25 5.29
C ASN A 118 -19.87 8.45 4.71
N VAL A 119 -19.32 9.68 4.75
CA VAL A 119 -17.98 9.97 4.22
C VAL A 119 -16.89 9.15 4.94
N GLY A 120 -16.94 9.07 6.27
CA GLY A 120 -15.97 8.32 7.06
C GLY A 120 -16.00 6.82 6.74
N ILE A 121 -17.20 6.23 6.71
CA ILE A 121 -17.40 4.81 6.39
C ILE A 121 -17.00 4.52 4.94
N ALA A 122 -17.37 5.39 4.00
CA ALA A 122 -17.07 5.20 2.60
C ALA A 122 -15.57 5.24 2.30
N ILE A 123 -14.80 6.12 2.94
CA ILE A 123 -13.34 6.14 2.77
C ILE A 123 -12.73 4.82 3.25
N PHE A 124 -13.14 4.34 4.42
CA PHE A 124 -12.66 3.07 4.98
C PHE A 124 -13.00 1.88 4.08
N ALA A 125 -14.27 1.74 3.71
CA ALA A 125 -14.75 0.64 2.88
C ALA A 125 -14.10 0.66 1.49
N ALA A 126 -13.99 1.83 0.87
CA ALA A 126 -13.35 1.98 -0.44
C ALA A 126 -11.88 1.59 -0.43
N PHE A 127 -11.14 1.93 0.65
CA PHE A 127 -9.76 1.53 0.80
C PHE A 127 -9.60 0.01 0.89
N MET A 128 -10.43 -0.64 1.72
CA MET A 128 -10.42 -2.10 1.87
C MET A 128 -10.76 -2.81 0.55
N LEU A 129 -11.82 -2.36 -0.12
CA LEU A 129 -12.29 -2.95 -1.37
C LEU A 129 -11.31 -2.73 -2.53
N ALA A 130 -10.69 -1.55 -2.63
CA ALA A 130 -9.64 -1.29 -3.61
C ALA A 130 -8.42 -2.18 -3.37
N THR A 131 -7.99 -2.33 -2.11
CA THR A 131 -6.87 -3.20 -1.75
C THR A 131 -7.15 -4.66 -2.11
N LEU A 132 -8.35 -5.16 -1.81
CA LEU A 132 -8.77 -6.51 -2.20
C LEU A 132 -8.83 -6.67 -3.71
N THR A 133 -9.34 -5.67 -4.45
CA THR A 133 -9.45 -5.71 -5.92
C THR A 133 -8.07 -5.85 -6.57
N ILE A 134 -7.09 -5.05 -6.12
CA ILE A 134 -5.74 -5.05 -6.68
C ILE A 134 -5.00 -6.33 -6.29
N THR A 135 -5.12 -6.76 -5.04
CA THR A 135 -4.49 -7.98 -4.56
C THR A 135 -5.06 -9.20 -5.30
N GLY A 136 -6.38 -9.28 -5.46
CA GLY A 136 -7.06 -10.34 -6.22
C GLY A 136 -6.62 -10.36 -7.69
N ARG A 137 -6.54 -9.19 -8.35
CA ARG A 137 -6.01 -9.07 -9.71
C ARG A 137 -4.57 -9.61 -9.80
N HIS A 138 -3.70 -9.26 -8.86
CA HIS A 138 -2.32 -9.74 -8.84
C HIS A 138 -2.20 -11.24 -8.64
N MET A 139 -3.05 -11.85 -7.80
CA MET A 139 -3.10 -13.31 -7.65
C MET A 139 -3.59 -13.99 -8.92
N MET A 140 -4.64 -13.45 -9.56
CA MET A 140 -5.18 -13.98 -10.81
C MET A 140 -4.15 -13.97 -11.95
N PHE A 141 -3.36 -12.89 -12.06
CA PHE A 141 -2.26 -12.81 -13.04
C PHE A 141 -1.14 -13.81 -12.77
N ARG A 142 -0.90 -14.21 -11.52
CA ARG A 142 0.11 -15.23 -11.22
C ARG A 142 -0.38 -16.63 -11.57
N ILE A 143 -1.61 -16.96 -11.21
CA ILE A 143 -2.22 -18.25 -11.54
C ILE A 143 -2.24 -18.46 -13.06
N THR A 144 -2.73 -17.46 -13.81
CA THR A 144 -2.76 -17.53 -15.28
C THR A 144 -1.38 -17.55 -15.94
N ALA A 145 -0.37 -16.90 -15.34
CA ALA A 145 1.00 -16.96 -15.83
C ALA A 145 1.72 -18.28 -15.48
N GLU A 146 1.30 -18.98 -14.42
CA GLU A 146 1.78 -20.31 -14.06
C GLU A 146 1.18 -21.38 -14.99
N ASP A 147 -0.06 -21.20 -15.46
CA ASP A 147 -0.73 -22.09 -16.42
C ASP A 147 -0.13 -22.02 -17.85
N ASP A 148 0.46 -20.88 -18.25
CA ASP A 148 1.08 -20.67 -19.57
C ASP A 148 2.55 -21.15 -19.65
N ALA A 149 3.11 -21.69 -18.56
CA ALA A 149 4.47 -22.25 -18.58
C ALA A 149 4.46 -23.60 -19.33
N PRO A 150 5.27 -23.78 -20.40
CA PRO A 150 5.31 -25.05 -21.13
C PRO A 150 5.76 -26.16 -20.17
N PRO A 151 5.15 -27.37 -20.24
CA PRO A 151 5.56 -28.47 -19.38
C PRO A 151 7.02 -28.76 -19.66
N GLU A 152 7.84 -28.69 -18.61
CA GLU A 152 9.24 -29.09 -18.65
C GLU A 152 9.29 -30.51 -19.25
N ARG A 153 9.87 -30.61 -20.46
CA ARG A 153 10.23 -31.87 -21.11
C ARG A 153 11.71 -32.11 -20.89
#